data_AF-A0ABD0NCR5-F1
#
_entry.id   AF-A0ABD0NCR5-F1
#
_cell.length_a   1.000
_cell.length_b   1.000
_cell.length_c   1.000
_cell.angle_alpha   90.00
_cell.angle_beta   90.00
_cell.angle_gamma   90.00
#
_symmetry.space_group_name_H-M   'P 1'
#
loop_
_entity.id
_entity.type
_entity.pdbx_description
1 polymer ?
#
loop_
_entity_poly.entity_id
_entity_poly.type
_entity_poly.pdbx_seq_one_letter_code
_entity_poly.pdbx_strand_id
1 'polypeptide(L)'
;GNPTLLMVNICLSMTVFYLLFVFGIKNPNIVPDTDHHKYPDQGPCTAFTALLQYFLLATFTWNTLYGINVYMLFHGSVSGTPRWFPKVSVAVGW
;
A
#
# COMPACT_ATOMS: atom_id res chain seq x y z
N GLY A 1 12.67 9.37 -16.34
CA GLY A 1 11.70 9.39 -15.23
C GLY A 1 12.46 9.47 -13.92
N ASN A 2 11.89 10.08 -12.88
CA ASN A 2 12.60 10.20 -11.59
C ASN A 2 12.43 8.89 -10.79
N PRO A 3 13.47 8.04 -10.65
CA PRO A 3 13.34 6.77 -9.92
C PRO A 3 12.98 6.97 -8.45
N THR A 4 13.27 8.15 -7.88
CA THR A 4 12.88 8.49 -6.51
C THR A 4 11.37 8.60 -6.34
N LEU A 5 10.60 8.91 -7.39
CA LEU A 5 9.14 8.97 -7.32
C LEU A 5 8.54 7.62 -6.89
N LEU A 6 9.00 6.53 -7.51
CA LEU A 6 8.49 5.19 -7.21
C LEU A 6 8.83 4.81 -5.77
N MET A 7 10.09 5.01 -5.36
CA MET A 7 10.55 4.75 -4.00
C MET A 7 9.78 5.56 -2.95
N VAL A 8 9.58 6.86 -3.18
CA VAL A 8 8.82 7.72 -2.26
C VAL A 8 7.39 7.19 -2.07
N ASN A 9 6.72 6.74 -3.12
CA ASN A 9 5.38 6.18 -3.01
C ASN A 9 5.35 4.79 -2.34
N ILE A 10 6.37 3.94 -2.54
CA ILE A 10 6.55 2.71 -1.77
C ILE A 10 6.68 3.02 -0.28
N CYS A 11 7.56 3.97 0.07
CA CYS A 11 7.77 4.35 1.46
C CYS A 11 6.51 4.95 2.07
N LEU A 12 5.84 5.86 1.36
CA LEU A 12 4.61 6.50 1.83
C LEU A 12 3.50 5.48 2.10
N SER A 13 3.23 4.59 1.14
CA SER A 13 2.20 3.55 1.29
C SER A 13 2.51 2.60 2.45
N MET A 14 3.76 2.14 2.58
CA MET A 14 4.19 1.33 3.72
C MET A 14 4.09 2.05 5.06
N THR A 15 4.53 3.32 5.14
CA THR A 15 4.44 4.10 6.37
C THR A 15 2.99 4.25 6.82
N VAL A 16 2.07 4.57 5.90
CA VAL A 16 0.65 4.69 6.25
C VAL A 16 0.06 3.34 6.68
N PHE A 17 0.39 2.25 6.00
CA PHE A 17 0.00 0.90 6.42
C PHE A 17 0.47 0.59 7.85
N TYR A 18 1.73 0.86 8.18
CA TYR A 18 2.25 0.60 9.52
C TYR A 18 1.59 1.45 10.60
N LEU A 19 1.32 2.73 10.30
CA LEU A 19 0.59 3.59 11.23
C LEU A 19 -0.83 3.06 11.47
N LEU A 20 -1.56 2.70 10.41
CA LEU A 20 -2.88 2.11 10.51
C LEU A 20 -2.86 0.79 11.28
N PHE A 21 -1.82 -0.03 11.10
CA PHE A 21 -1.67 -1.31 11.79
C PHE A 21 -1.47 -1.08 13.29
N VAL A 22 -0.54 -0.20 13.65
CA VAL A 22 -0.25 0.14 15.06
C VAL A 22 -1.47 0.78 15.74
N PHE A 23 -2.20 1.68 15.07
CA PHE A 23 -3.40 2.31 15.63
C PHE A 23 -4.63 1.40 15.62
N GLY A 24 -4.72 0.49 14.64
CA GLY A 24 -5.85 -0.42 14.46
C GLY A 24 -5.81 -1.61 15.41
N ILE A 25 -4.63 -2.04 15.84
CA ILE A 25 -4.48 -3.05 16.89
C ILE A 25 -4.86 -2.43 18.23
N LYS A 26 -6.12 -2.62 18.63
CA LYS A 26 -6.53 -2.45 20.02
C LYS A 26 -6.25 -3.78 20.73
N ASN A 27 -5.26 -3.80 21.62
CA ASN A 27 -5.02 -4.92 22.53
C ASN A 27 -5.54 -4.59 23.93
N PRO A 28 -6.85 -4.77 24.22
CA PRO A 28 -7.27 -4.87 25.59
C PRO A 28 -6.72 -6.19 26.13
N ASN A 29 -5.82 -6.16 27.13
CA ASN A 29 -5.33 -7.36 27.84
C ASN A 29 -6.44 -8.04 28.69
N ILE A 30 -7.69 -7.93 28.26
CA ILE A 30 -8.91 -8.38 28.93
C ILE A 30 -9.62 -9.28 27.93
N VAL A 31 -9.70 -10.57 28.24
CA VAL A 31 -10.48 -11.53 27.46
C VAL A 31 -11.96 -11.11 27.55
N PRO A 32 -12.62 -10.75 26.44
CA PRO A 32 -14.02 -10.36 26.49
C PRO A 32 -14.90 -11.59 26.75
N ASP A 33 -15.86 -11.48 27.66
CA ASP A 33 -16.82 -12.55 28.03
C ASP A 33 -17.90 -12.80 26.95
N THR A 34 -17.72 -12.23 25.75
CA THR A 34 -18.74 -12.10 24.71
C THR A 34 -18.26 -12.66 23.37
N ASP A 35 -17.94 -13.95 23.32
CA ASP A 35 -17.69 -14.69 22.06
C ASP A 35 -18.96 -14.92 21.20
N HIS A 36 -20.09 -14.31 21.56
CA HIS A 36 -21.32 -14.34 20.78
C HIS A 36 -21.45 -13.11 19.85
N HIS A 37 -20.60 -13.03 18.81
CA HIS A 37 -20.74 -12.03 17.74
C HIS A 37 -21.96 -12.37 16.86
N LYS A 38 -23.08 -11.66 17.06
CA LYS A 38 -24.35 -11.87 16.32
C LYS A 38 -24.66 -10.77 15.28
N TYR A 39 -23.81 -9.75 15.16
CA TYR A 39 -24.03 -8.60 14.27
C TYR A 39 -22.76 -8.30 13.45
N PRO A 40 -22.87 -7.87 12.18
CA PRO A 40 -21.71 -7.46 11.39
C PRO A 40 -20.96 -6.32 12.08
N ASP A 41 -19.63 -6.35 12.01
CA ASP A 41 -18.74 -5.33 12.58
C ASP A 41 -18.99 -3.96 11.91
N GLN A 42 -19.96 -3.22 12.44
CA GLN A 42 -20.24 -1.85 12.03
C GLN A 42 -19.51 -0.92 12.99
N GLY A 43 -18.38 -0.37 12.54
CA GLY A 43 -17.55 0.47 13.37
C GLY A 43 -16.21 0.81 12.72
N PRO A 44 -15.34 1.53 13.45
CA PRO A 44 -14.03 1.92 12.95
C PRO A 44 -13.18 0.72 12.51
N CYS A 45 -13.38 -0.47 13.09
CA CYS A 45 -12.66 -1.70 12.70
C CYS A 45 -12.76 -1.98 11.18
N THR A 46 -13.96 -1.90 10.60
CA THR A 46 -14.15 -2.16 9.16
C THR A 46 -13.47 -1.11 8.29
N ALA A 47 -13.47 0.16 8.73
CA ALA A 47 -12.73 1.22 8.05
C ALA A 47 -11.20 1.03 8.15
N PHE A 48 -10.68 0.68 9.33
CA PHE A 48 -9.27 0.36 9.54
C PHE A 48 -8.82 -0.82 8.67
N THR A 49 -9.60 -1.90 8.64
CA THR A 49 -9.31 -3.09 7.81
C THR A 49 -9.33 -2.74 6.32
N ALA A 50 -10.32 -1.98 5.85
CA ALA A 50 -10.38 -1.55 4.46
C ALA A 50 -9.17 -0.68 4.07
N LEU A 51 -8.79 0.27 4.94
CA LEU A 51 -7.61 1.12 4.72
C LEU A 51 -6.31 0.28 4.73
N LEU A 52 -6.16 -0.64 5.67
CA LEU A 52 -5.02 -1.56 5.72
C LEU A 52 -4.88 -2.33 4.40
N GLN A 53 -5.98 -2.89 3.90
CA GLN A 53 -5.97 -3.65 2.66
C GLN A 53 -5.68 -2.77 1.44
N TYR A 54 -6.20 -1.53 1.41
CA TYR A 54 -5.89 -0.57 0.37
C TYR A 54 -4.39 -0.21 0.34
N PHE A 55 -3.79 0.19 1.47
CA PHE A 55 -2.38 0.59 1.50
C PHE A 55 -1.43 -0.58 1.29
N LEU A 56 -1.81 -1.79 1.70
CA LEU A 56 -1.08 -3.01 1.39
C LEU A 56 -1.08 -3.30 -0.11
N LEU A 57 -2.24 -3.21 -0.77
CA LEU A 57 -2.35 -3.35 -2.23
C LEU A 57 -1.57 -2.25 -2.95
N ALA A 58 -1.73 -1.00 -2.56
CA ALA A 58 -0.99 0.13 -3.11
C ALA A 58 0.52 -0.11 -3.02
N THR A 59 1.00 -0.59 -1.87
CA THR A 59 2.41 -0.93 -1.69
C THR A 59 2.88 -2.01 -2.66
N PHE A 60 2.11 -3.10 -2.80
CA PHE A 60 2.44 -4.15 -3.77
C PHE A 60 2.49 -3.59 -5.19
N THR A 61 1.50 -2.80 -5.58
CA THR A 61 1.46 -2.14 -6.90
C THR A 61 2.67 -1.25 -7.13
N TRP A 62 3.06 -0.43 -6.16
CA TRP A 62 4.25 0.43 -6.27
C TRP A 62 5.55 -0.39 -6.38
N ASN A 63 5.67 -1.51 -5.66
CA ASN A 63 6.81 -2.44 -5.81
C ASN A 63 6.85 -3.10 -7.18
N THR A 64 5.70 -3.51 -7.72
CA THR A 64 5.60 -4.07 -9.07
C THR A 64 5.99 -3.02 -10.13
N LEU A 65 5.49 -1.79 -10.01
CA LEU A 65 5.85 -0.68 -10.90
C LEU A 65 7.35 -0.35 -10.83
N TYR A 66 7.95 -0.40 -9.64
CA TYR A 66 9.39 -0.27 -9.48
C TYR A 66 10.15 -1.40 -10.19
N GLY A 67 9.71 -2.65 -10.04
CA GLY A 67 10.26 -3.80 -10.76
C GLY A 67 10.17 -3.66 -12.29
N ILE A 68 9.03 -3.19 -12.80
CA ILE A 68 8.83 -2.90 -14.24
C ILE A 68 9.80 -1.80 -14.70
N ASN A 69 9.94 -0.71 -13.95
CA ASN A 69 10.87 0.37 -14.29
C ASN A 69 12.32 -0.14 -14.34
N VAL A 70 12.72 -0.95 -13.36
CA VAL A 70 14.04 -1.58 -13.33
C VAL A 70 14.23 -2.51 -14.53
N TYR A 71 13.25 -3.38 -14.82
CA TYR A 71 13.29 -4.27 -15.97
C TYR A 71 13.43 -3.52 -17.30
N MET A 72 12.67 -2.43 -17.49
CA MET A 72 12.75 -1.60 -18.70
C MET A 72 14.14 -0.98 -18.88
N LEU A 73 14.78 -0.56 -17.79
CA LEU A 73 16.14 -0.02 -17.81
C LEU A 73 17.17 -1.07 -18.26
N PHE A 74 17.01 -2.33 -17.83
CA PHE A 74 17.94 -3.41 -18.15
C PHE A 74 17.69 -4.09 -19.50
N HIS A 75 16.44 -4.28 -19.91
CA HIS A 75 16.09 -5.16 -21.03
C HIS A 75 16.06 -4.47 -22.41
N GLY A 76 15.93 -3.15 -22.50
CA GLY A 76 15.77 -2.55 -23.84
C GLY A 76 15.84 -1.03 -23.94
N SER A 77 16.32 -0.31 -22.93
CA SER A 77 16.34 1.15 -22.98
C SER A 77 17.51 1.76 -22.22
N VAL A 78 18.67 1.82 -22.89
CA VAL A 78 19.78 2.73 -22.55
C VAL A 78 19.34 4.22 -22.58
N SER A 79 18.12 4.51 -23.07
CA SER A 79 17.50 5.85 -23.11
C SER A 79 16.75 6.26 -21.82
N GLY A 80 16.66 5.40 -20.79
CA GLY A 80 15.98 5.70 -19.53
C GLY A 80 14.45 5.51 -19.52
N THR A 81 13.79 5.77 -18.38
CA THR A 81 12.35 5.53 -18.20
C THR A 81 11.48 6.40 -19.14
N PRO A 82 10.49 5.82 -19.86
CA PRO A 82 9.60 6.54 -20.76
C PRO A 82 8.90 7.74 -20.08
N ARG A 83 8.66 8.82 -20.82
CA ARG A 83 8.01 10.04 -20.28
C ARG A 83 6.57 9.82 -19.80
N TRP A 84 5.85 8.87 -20.39
CA TRP A 84 4.47 8.53 -20.02
C TRP A 84 4.40 7.64 -18.78
N PHE A 85 5.45 6.86 -18.50
CA PHE A 85 5.45 5.84 -17.47
C PHE A 85 5.13 6.40 -16.07
N PRO A 86 5.78 7.49 -15.59
CA PRO A 86 5.44 8.06 -14.28
C PRO A 86 3.98 8.49 -14.14
N LYS A 87 3.35 8.99 -15.22
CA LYS A 87 1.94 9.40 -15.20
C LYS A 87 1.02 8.20 -15.02
N VAL A 88 1.31 7.12 -15.75
CA VAL A 88 0.58 5.85 -15.62
C VAL A 88 0.82 5.22 -14.24
N SER A 89 2.06 5.25 -13.74
CA SER A 89 2.38 4.74 -12.41
C SER A 89 1.58 5.42 -11.30
N VAL A 90 1.42 6.74 -11.34
CA VAL A 90 0.62 7.48 -10.35
C VAL A 90 -0.87 7.12 -10.43
N ALA A 91 -1.41 6.96 -11.63
CA ALA A 91 -2.83 6.60 -11.81
C ALA A 91 -3.15 5.15 -11.43
N VAL A 92 -2.16 4.24 -11.47
CA VAL A 92 -2.35 2.82 -11.14
C VAL A 92 -1.98 2.53 -9.68
N GLY A 93 -1.01 3.26 -9.13
CA GLY A 93 -0.50 3.02 -7.78
C GLY A 93 -1.35 3.57 -6.64
N TRP A 94 -2.32 4.44 -6.93
CA TRP A 94 -3.27 5.02 -5.98
C TRP A 94 -4.70 4.83 -6.48
#